data_AF-A0A3D2CGJ2-F1
#
_entry.id   AF-A0A3D2CGJ2-F1
#
_cell.length_a   1.000
_cell.length_b   1.000
_cell.length_c   1.000
_cell.angle_alpha   90.00
_cell.angle_beta   90.00
_cell.angle_gamma   90.00
#
_symmetry.space_group_name_H-M   'P 1'
#
loop_
_entity.id
_entity.type
_entity.pdbx_description
1 polymer ?
#
loop_
_entity_poly.entity_id
_entity_poly.type
_entity_poly.pdbx_seq_one_letter_code
_entity_poly.pdbx_strand_id
1 'polypeptide(L)'
;MRFDLLVDPRADGAYFADTLSVARAELLLHAPTCEPAVIEHPMFTRLRVDAPREALPTLARLSFVQGIFAVDGEHLTVESAEPAHRLPAALVYGAKYRGKTHEILTLLALNVARATCTVPVETPLKVLDPMAGRGTTLLWAARLGWSATGIERQTGAVADFQRHVKKQCKLHRIKHKETRGTVGRKGRSGTGNFVRYSFGEPTIRLITGDARKTRPLLQGERFPLIVT
;
A
#
# COMPACT_ATOMS: atom_id res chain seq x y z
N MET A 1 6.32 23.95 -12.76
CA MET A 1 6.69 24.63 -11.50
C MET A 1 7.69 23.75 -10.78
N ARG A 2 8.55 24.32 -9.92
CA ARG A 2 9.51 23.51 -9.16
C ARG A 2 8.91 23.07 -7.83
N PHE A 3 9.08 21.80 -7.53
CA PHE A 3 8.70 21.20 -6.26
C PHE A 3 9.86 20.43 -5.66
N ASP A 4 9.99 20.50 -4.33
CA ASP A 4 10.86 19.63 -3.57
C ASP A 4 10.02 18.55 -2.88
N LEU A 5 10.37 17.29 -3.14
CA LEU A 5 9.79 16.12 -2.51
C LEU A 5 10.68 15.72 -1.33
N LEU A 6 10.21 15.87 -0.10
CA LEU A 6 10.94 15.46 1.09
C LEU A 6 10.96 13.94 1.19
N VAL A 7 12.17 13.37 1.27
CA VAL A 7 12.37 11.93 1.45
C VAL A 7 12.06 11.55 2.89
N ASP A 8 11.14 10.61 3.07
CA ASP A 8 10.77 10.05 4.36
C ASP A 8 11.97 9.31 4.97
N PRO A 9 12.46 9.70 6.16
CA PRO A 9 13.60 9.05 6.79
C PRO A 9 13.35 7.56 7.10
N ARG A 10 12.08 7.12 7.16
CA ARG A 10 11.74 5.70 7.32
C ARG A 10 11.98 4.89 6.06
N ALA A 11 12.18 5.53 4.91
CA ALA A 11 12.54 4.86 3.66
C ALA A 11 13.90 4.15 3.76
N ASP A 12 14.82 4.65 4.60
CA ASP A 12 16.10 3.98 4.85
C ASP A 12 15.92 2.61 5.51
N GLY A 13 14.90 2.44 6.36
CA GLY A 13 14.53 1.13 6.91
C GLY A 13 13.90 0.17 5.88
N ALA A 14 13.42 0.70 4.75
CA ALA A 14 12.81 -0.07 3.68
C ALA A 14 13.81 -0.43 2.57
N TYR A 15 14.68 0.51 2.21
CA TYR A 15 15.53 0.48 1.02
C TYR A 15 17.03 0.47 1.34
N PHE A 16 17.40 0.71 2.61
CA PHE A 16 18.78 0.73 3.08
C PHE A 16 19.65 1.71 2.29
N ALA A 17 20.79 1.27 1.75
CA ALA A 17 21.72 2.10 1.00
C ALA A 17 21.13 2.60 -0.34
N ASP A 18 20.02 2.03 -0.80
CA ASP A 18 19.42 2.30 -2.10
C ASP A 18 18.25 3.30 -2.05
N THR A 19 18.04 4.01 -0.92
CA THR A 19 16.89 4.92 -0.76
C THR A 19 16.71 5.89 -1.93
N LEU A 20 17.77 6.60 -2.34
CA LEU A 20 17.68 7.59 -3.41
C LEU A 20 17.53 6.97 -4.79
N SER A 21 18.17 5.82 -5.05
CA SER A 21 18.06 5.13 -6.34
C SER A 21 16.66 4.56 -6.54
N VAL A 22 16.07 3.98 -5.48
CA VAL A 22 14.69 3.49 -5.45
C VAL A 22 13.70 4.64 -5.58
N ALA A 23 13.89 5.74 -4.82
CA ALA A 23 13.02 6.91 -4.90
C ALA A 23 13.01 7.53 -6.30
N ARG A 24 14.18 7.66 -6.94
CA ARG A 24 14.29 8.13 -8.33
C ARG A 24 13.60 7.18 -9.30
N ALA A 25 13.78 5.87 -9.15
CA ALA A 25 13.15 4.88 -10.02
C ALA A 25 11.62 4.90 -9.91
N GLU A 26 11.07 4.97 -8.70
CA GLU A 26 9.62 5.07 -8.49
C GLU A 26 9.06 6.38 -9.07
N LEU A 27 9.73 7.52 -8.82
CA LEU A 27 9.34 8.80 -9.39
C LEU A 27 9.27 8.74 -10.92
N LEU A 28 10.32 8.25 -11.58
CA LEU A 28 10.36 8.17 -13.04
C LEU A 28 9.35 7.19 -13.62
N LEU A 29 8.90 6.20 -12.84
CA LEU A 29 7.84 5.30 -13.26
C LEU A 29 6.47 6.01 -13.34
N HIS A 30 6.23 6.99 -12.47
CA HIS A 30 4.98 7.76 -12.44
C HIS A 30 5.06 9.11 -13.17
N ALA A 31 6.26 9.64 -13.34
CA ALA A 31 6.55 10.91 -14.00
C ALA A 31 7.84 10.78 -14.86
N PRO A 32 7.78 10.11 -16.03
CA PRO A 32 8.98 9.73 -16.80
C PRO A 32 9.83 10.89 -17.29
N THR A 33 9.25 12.08 -17.41
CA THR A 33 9.94 13.29 -17.87
C THR A 33 10.48 14.14 -16.72
N CYS A 34 10.23 13.76 -15.47
CA CYS A 34 10.64 14.51 -14.28
C CYS A 34 11.95 13.97 -13.72
N GLU A 35 13.08 14.29 -14.36
CA GLU A 35 14.39 13.96 -13.79
C GLU A 35 14.64 14.76 -12.51
N PRO A 36 14.85 14.09 -11.36
CA PRO A 36 15.03 14.80 -10.10
C PRO A 36 16.48 15.27 -9.92
N ALA A 37 16.65 16.47 -9.37
CA ALA A 37 17.91 16.88 -8.75
C ALA A 37 17.89 16.53 -7.26
N VAL A 38 18.96 15.91 -6.76
CA VAL A 38 19.09 15.59 -5.33
C VAL A 38 19.56 16.85 -4.59
N ILE A 39 18.82 17.25 -3.57
CA ILE A 39 19.16 18.37 -2.70
C ILE A 39 19.39 17.82 -1.30
N GLU A 40 20.65 17.73 -0.89
CA GLU A 40 21.06 17.25 0.42
C GLU A 40 21.17 18.40 1.42
N HIS A 41 20.63 18.17 2.61
CA HIS A 41 20.79 19.03 3.77
C HIS A 41 21.24 18.14 4.94
N PRO A 42 22.02 18.63 5.93
CA PRO A 42 22.50 17.80 7.04
C PRO A 42 21.44 17.00 7.81
N MET A 43 20.18 17.44 7.75
CA MET A 43 19.06 16.82 8.48
C MET A 43 18.07 16.06 7.60
N PHE A 44 18.08 16.26 6.28
CA PHE A 44 17.09 15.69 5.38
C PHE A 44 17.53 15.79 3.92
N THR A 45 16.97 14.91 3.09
CA THR A 45 17.19 14.91 1.65
C THR A 45 15.89 15.21 0.91
N ARG A 46 15.99 15.93 -0.20
CA ARG A 46 14.86 16.23 -1.07
C ARG A 46 15.18 15.86 -2.52
N LEU A 47 14.16 15.44 -3.26
CA LEU A 47 14.20 15.33 -4.71
C LEU A 47 13.48 16.54 -5.32
N ARG A 48 14.22 17.39 -6.02
CA ARG A 48 13.69 18.55 -6.72
C ARG A 48 13.25 18.17 -8.13
N VAL A 49 12.00 18.48 -8.47
CA VAL A 49 11.39 18.14 -9.76
C VAL A 49 10.69 19.35 -10.38
N ASP A 50 10.68 19.42 -11.71
CA ASP A 50 9.80 20.30 -12.46
C ASP A 50 8.54 19.54 -12.85
N ALA A 51 7.40 19.93 -12.27
CA ALA A 51 6.12 19.28 -12.52
C ALA A 51 4.96 20.29 -12.61
N PRO A 52 3.85 19.93 -13.27
CA PRO A 52 2.60 20.66 -13.18
C PRO A 52 1.93 20.43 -11.81
N ARG A 53 1.13 21.37 -11.30
CA ARG A 53 0.47 21.27 -9.98
C ARG A 53 -0.48 20.07 -9.90
N GLU A 54 -1.03 19.69 -11.05
CA GLU A 54 -1.93 18.56 -11.24
C GLU A 54 -1.26 17.21 -10.93
N ALA A 55 0.08 17.16 -10.96
CA ALA A 55 0.84 15.95 -10.60
C ALA A 55 0.98 15.75 -9.09
N LEU A 56 0.71 16.78 -8.26
CA LEU A 56 0.94 16.74 -6.81
C LEU A 56 0.27 15.55 -6.09
N PRO A 57 -1.00 15.18 -6.38
CA PRO A 57 -1.61 14.01 -5.74
C PRO A 57 -0.91 12.68 -6.09
N THR A 58 -0.33 12.57 -7.29
CA THR A 58 0.45 11.40 -7.70
C THR A 58 1.81 11.39 -7.02
N LEU A 59 2.50 12.54 -6.99
CA LEU A 59 3.80 12.68 -6.31
C LEU A 59 3.69 12.43 -4.81
N ALA A 60 2.63 12.92 -4.16
CA ALA A 60 2.38 12.70 -2.74
C ALA A 60 2.10 11.24 -2.37
N ARG A 61 1.78 10.40 -3.36
CA ARG A 61 1.50 8.96 -3.18
C ARG A 61 2.74 8.08 -3.36
N LEU A 62 3.85 8.62 -3.85
CA LEU A 62 5.11 7.89 -3.95
C LEU A 62 5.55 7.42 -2.56
N SER A 63 6.14 6.23 -2.47
CA SER A 63 6.35 5.53 -1.20
C SER A 63 7.35 6.22 -0.28
N PHE A 64 8.26 7.01 -0.85
CA PHE A 64 9.27 7.77 -0.13
C PHE A 64 8.84 9.19 0.23
N VAL A 65 7.71 9.70 -0.26
CA VAL A 65 7.39 11.14 -0.10
C VAL A 65 6.72 11.39 1.25
N GLN A 66 7.38 12.19 2.08
CA GLN A 66 6.86 12.64 3.38
C GLN A 66 6.10 13.97 3.27
N GLY A 67 6.49 14.83 2.35
CA GLY A 67 5.90 16.15 2.13
C GLY A 67 6.38 16.78 0.84
N ILE A 68 5.63 17.76 0.34
CA ILE A 68 5.94 18.48 -0.90
C ILE A 68 5.99 19.98 -0.62
N PHE A 69 6.99 20.64 -1.20
CA PHE A 69 7.20 22.08 -1.07
C PHE A 69 7.27 22.71 -2.46
N ALA A 70 6.52 23.78 -2.71
CA ALA A 70 6.78 24.64 -3.84
C ALA A 70 8.05 25.45 -3.60
N VAL A 71 8.86 25.58 -4.65
CA VAL A 71 10.15 26.26 -4.61
C VAL A 71 10.05 27.58 -5.37
N ASP A 72 10.36 28.68 -4.68
CA ASP A 72 10.52 30.01 -5.28
C ASP A 72 11.82 30.67 -4.79
N GLY A 73 12.86 30.61 -5.64
CA GLY A 73 14.22 30.95 -5.25
C GLY A 73 14.69 30.08 -4.07
N GLU A 74 14.91 30.71 -2.92
CA GLU A 74 15.29 30.06 -1.66
C GLU A 74 14.10 29.71 -0.74
N HIS A 75 12.90 30.19 -1.07
CA HIS A 75 11.71 29.98 -0.27
C HIS A 75 11.05 28.63 -0.57
N LEU A 76 10.57 27.98 0.49
CA LEU A 76 9.86 26.72 0.44
C LEU A 76 8.48 26.92 1.06
N THR A 77 7.43 26.71 0.27
CA THR A 77 6.06 26.77 0.76
C THR A 77 5.49 25.36 0.80
N VAL A 78 4.97 24.93 1.96
CA VAL A 78 4.32 23.62 2.09
C VAL A 78 3.12 23.56 1.17
N GLU A 79 3.06 22.53 0.34
CA GLU A 79 1.93 22.25 -0.53
C GLU A 79 0.96 21.28 0.14
N SER A 80 -0.33 21.60 0.11
CA SER A 80 -1.39 20.68 0.56
C SER A 80 -1.68 19.65 -0.53
N ALA A 81 -0.72 18.74 -0.72
CA ALA A 81 -0.85 17.65 -1.68
C ALA A 81 -1.44 16.42 -0.97
N GLU A 82 -2.74 16.22 -1.10
CA GLU A 82 -3.40 15.04 -0.54
C GLU A 82 -3.28 13.84 -1.49
N PRO A 83 -2.63 12.73 -1.09
CA PRO A 83 -2.49 11.52 -1.90
C PRO A 83 -3.81 10.73 -2.06
N ALA A 84 -4.97 11.34 -1.76
CA ALA A 84 -6.31 10.80 -1.87
C ALA A 84 -6.47 9.36 -1.30
N HIS A 85 -5.82 9.06 -0.17
CA HIS A 85 -6.01 7.80 0.54
C HIS A 85 -7.44 7.72 1.10
N ARG A 86 -8.08 6.55 0.97
CA ARG A 86 -9.47 6.32 1.40
C ARG A 86 -9.61 5.95 2.88
N LEU A 87 -8.56 5.39 3.49
CA LEU A 87 -8.57 5.01 4.90
C LEU A 87 -7.39 5.63 5.68
N PRO A 88 -7.52 5.77 7.02
CA PRO A 88 -6.46 6.35 7.85
C PRO A 88 -5.15 5.55 7.80
N ALA A 89 -4.02 6.25 7.94
CA ALA A 89 -2.68 5.64 7.98
C ALA A 89 -2.52 4.60 9.12
N ALA A 90 -3.24 4.77 10.23
CA ALA A 90 -3.21 3.85 11.36
C ALA A 90 -3.68 2.42 11.04
N LEU A 91 -4.43 2.24 9.95
CA LEU A 91 -4.77 0.91 9.44
C LEU A 91 -3.51 0.13 9.00
N VAL A 92 -2.50 0.83 8.50
CA VAL A 92 -1.23 0.26 8.05
C VAL A 92 -0.20 0.29 9.18
N TYR A 93 0.08 1.47 9.73
CA TYR A 93 1.19 1.72 10.66
C TYR A 93 0.82 1.53 12.14
N GLY A 94 -0.06 0.59 12.48
CA GLY A 94 -0.49 0.42 13.86
C GLY A 94 0.68 0.08 14.79
N ALA A 95 0.84 0.83 15.88
CA ALA A 95 2.03 0.83 16.76
C ALA A 95 2.56 -0.53 17.29
N LYS A 96 1.78 -1.62 17.23
CA LYS A 96 2.18 -2.97 17.65
C LYS A 96 2.04 -4.03 16.57
N TYR A 97 1.63 -3.64 15.38
CA TYR A 97 1.49 -4.53 14.25
C TYR A 97 2.80 -4.50 13.47
N ARG A 98 3.60 -5.56 13.60
CA ARG A 98 4.78 -5.75 12.76
C ARG A 98 4.37 -6.64 11.61
N GLY A 99 4.18 -6.10 10.42
CA GLY A 99 4.15 -6.90 9.20
C GLY A 99 5.40 -7.80 9.10
N LYS A 100 5.38 -8.82 8.25
CA LYS A 100 6.65 -9.46 7.86
C LYS A 100 7.44 -8.56 6.90
N THR A 101 6.72 -7.85 6.03
CA THR A 101 7.24 -6.91 5.05
C THR A 101 7.09 -5.47 5.55
N HIS A 102 8.09 -4.64 5.28
CA HIS A 102 8.11 -3.22 5.62
C HIS A 102 7.01 -2.45 4.89
N GLU A 103 6.29 -1.58 5.60
CA GLU A 103 5.10 -0.90 5.08
C GLU A 103 5.43 -0.02 3.87
N ILE A 104 6.54 0.71 3.89
CA ILE A 104 6.99 1.57 2.77
C ILE A 104 7.37 0.72 1.55
N LEU A 105 7.99 -0.44 1.75
CA LEU A 105 8.31 -1.36 0.65
C LEU A 105 7.03 -1.92 0.01
N THR A 106 6.02 -2.25 0.82
CA THR A 106 4.73 -2.70 0.30
C THR A 106 4.01 -1.60 -0.51
N LEU A 107 4.08 -0.34 -0.09
CA LEU A 107 3.53 0.77 -0.88
C LEU A 107 4.25 0.91 -2.23
N LEU A 108 5.59 0.84 -2.24
CA LEU A 108 6.38 0.85 -3.48
C LEU A 108 5.93 -0.28 -4.42
N ALA A 109 5.82 -1.51 -3.92
CA ALA A 109 5.40 -2.64 -4.74
C ALA A 109 4.00 -2.44 -5.35
N LEU A 110 3.07 -1.85 -4.59
CA LEU A 110 1.73 -1.52 -5.09
C LEU A 110 1.75 -0.38 -6.12
N ASN A 111 2.58 0.64 -5.92
CA ASN A 111 2.77 1.73 -6.87
C ASN A 111 3.38 1.25 -8.20
N VAL A 112 4.42 0.41 -8.13
CA VAL A 112 5.02 -0.26 -9.31
C VAL A 112 3.99 -1.14 -10.02
N ALA A 113 3.24 -1.96 -9.28
CA ALA A 113 2.19 -2.79 -9.84
C ALA A 113 1.10 -1.95 -10.51
N ARG A 114 0.73 -0.80 -9.92
CA ARG A 114 -0.24 0.12 -10.53
C ARG A 114 0.28 0.76 -11.81
N ALA A 115 1.52 1.23 -11.83
CA ALA A 115 2.10 1.92 -12.99
C ALA A 115 2.29 0.99 -14.19
N THR A 116 2.53 -0.30 -13.93
CA THR A 116 2.68 -1.33 -14.97
C THR A 116 1.35 -2.01 -15.34
N CYS A 117 0.25 -1.65 -14.69
CA CYS A 117 -1.07 -2.22 -14.95
C CYS A 117 -1.76 -1.54 -16.13
N THR A 118 -2.29 -2.32 -17.06
CA THR A 118 -3.06 -1.82 -18.20
C THR A 118 -4.53 -1.53 -17.88
N VAL A 119 -4.98 -1.84 -16.65
CA VAL A 119 -6.36 -1.57 -16.23
C VAL A 119 -6.56 -0.05 -16.02
N PRO A 120 -7.61 0.56 -16.62
CA PRO A 120 -7.90 1.99 -16.47
C PRO A 120 -7.96 2.45 -15.01
N VAL A 121 -7.58 3.70 -14.73
CA VAL A 121 -7.53 4.29 -13.37
C VAL A 121 -8.89 4.30 -12.67
N GLU A 122 -9.93 4.40 -13.46
CA GLU A 122 -11.33 4.50 -13.09
C GLU A 122 -11.90 3.13 -12.71
N THR A 123 -11.22 2.05 -13.12
CA THR A 123 -11.65 0.68 -12.83
C THR A 123 -11.20 0.30 -11.41
N PRO A 124 -12.11 -0.16 -10.53
CA PRO A 124 -11.75 -0.63 -9.21
C PRO A 124 -10.71 -1.76 -9.27
N LEU A 125 -9.55 -1.55 -8.65
CA LEU A 125 -8.46 -2.52 -8.66
C LEU A 125 -8.65 -3.62 -7.62
N LYS A 126 -8.19 -4.83 -8.00
CA LYS A 126 -8.11 -5.99 -7.12
C LYS A 126 -6.69 -6.52 -7.07
N VAL A 127 -6.15 -6.69 -5.86
CA VAL A 127 -4.83 -7.25 -5.61
C VAL A 127 -4.95 -8.66 -5.07
N LEU A 128 -4.16 -9.59 -5.59
CA LEU A 128 -3.91 -10.88 -4.96
C LEU A 128 -2.54 -10.86 -4.27
N ASP A 129 -2.53 -11.19 -2.99
CA ASP A 129 -1.29 -11.48 -2.25
C ASP A 129 -1.28 -12.98 -1.87
N PRO A 130 -0.57 -13.84 -2.62
CA PRO A 130 -0.55 -15.27 -2.35
C PRO A 130 0.22 -15.62 -1.07
N MET A 131 0.97 -14.71 -0.47
CA MET A 131 1.80 -14.93 0.73
C MET A 131 1.56 -13.84 1.77
N ALA A 132 0.28 -13.56 2.04
CA ALA A 132 -0.14 -12.33 2.69
C ALA A 132 0.40 -12.13 4.11
N GLY A 133 0.88 -13.20 4.78
CA GLY A 133 1.41 -13.10 6.12
C GLY A 133 0.37 -12.50 7.05
N ARG A 134 0.75 -11.39 7.69
CA ARG A 134 -0.15 -10.65 8.57
C ARG A 134 -1.06 -9.65 7.83
N GLY A 135 -0.87 -9.45 6.52
CA GLY A 135 -1.76 -8.69 5.65
C GLY A 135 -1.32 -7.28 5.30
N THR A 136 -0.03 -6.93 5.35
CA THR A 136 0.44 -5.56 5.03
C THR A 136 -0.03 -5.08 3.66
N THR A 137 0.04 -5.92 2.62
CA THR A 137 -0.48 -5.62 1.27
C THR A 137 -1.98 -5.35 1.27
N LEU A 138 -2.76 -6.14 2.02
CA LEU A 138 -4.20 -5.97 2.13
C LEU A 138 -4.55 -4.64 2.80
N LEU A 139 -3.85 -4.30 3.88
CA LEU A 139 -4.07 -3.05 4.61
C LEU A 139 -3.76 -1.83 3.74
N TRP A 140 -2.67 -1.88 2.97
CA TRP A 140 -2.34 -0.84 1.99
C TRP A 140 -3.36 -0.75 0.86
N ALA A 141 -3.74 -1.88 0.25
CA ALA A 141 -4.75 -1.90 -0.80
C ALA A 141 -6.05 -1.25 -0.32
N ALA A 142 -6.55 -1.61 0.87
CA ALA A 142 -7.72 -0.95 1.46
C ALA A 142 -7.53 0.57 1.64
N ARG A 143 -6.35 0.99 2.12
CA ARG A 143 -6.00 2.41 2.28
C ARG A 143 -5.96 3.17 0.96
N LEU A 144 -5.50 2.54 -0.11
CA LEU A 144 -5.50 3.09 -1.47
C LEU A 144 -6.90 3.05 -2.12
N GLY A 145 -7.89 2.43 -1.46
CA GLY A 145 -9.25 2.27 -1.99
C GLY A 145 -9.41 1.06 -2.91
N TRP A 146 -8.45 0.14 -2.93
CA TRP A 146 -8.49 -1.09 -3.73
C TRP A 146 -9.05 -2.24 -2.90
N SER A 147 -9.55 -3.26 -3.61
CA SER A 147 -9.87 -4.54 -2.98
C SER A 147 -8.66 -5.46 -2.99
N ALA A 148 -8.54 -6.34 -2.00
CA ALA A 148 -7.45 -7.32 -1.96
C ALA A 148 -7.91 -8.68 -1.42
N THR A 149 -7.36 -9.75 -1.99
CA THR A 149 -7.44 -11.09 -1.42
C THR A 149 -6.04 -11.56 -1.06
N GLY A 150 -5.86 -12.02 0.17
CA GLY A 150 -4.64 -12.65 0.65
C GLY A 150 -4.83 -14.15 0.88
N ILE A 151 -3.79 -14.94 0.67
CA ILE A 151 -3.72 -16.34 1.10
C ILE A 151 -2.58 -16.47 2.11
N GLU A 152 -2.82 -17.14 3.23
CA GLU A 152 -1.80 -17.41 4.23
C GLU A 152 -2.03 -18.79 4.88
N ARG A 153 -0.95 -19.56 5.08
CA ARG A 153 -1.03 -20.91 5.67
C ARG A 153 -0.97 -20.88 7.19
N GLN A 154 -0.26 -19.91 7.76
CA GLN A 154 -0.06 -19.74 9.20
C GLN A 154 -1.30 -19.10 9.83
N THR A 155 -2.08 -19.91 10.54
CA THR A 155 -3.30 -19.45 11.24
C THR A 155 -3.04 -18.34 12.26
N GLY A 156 -1.87 -18.32 12.89
CA GLY A 156 -1.45 -17.25 13.80
C GLY A 156 -1.37 -15.89 13.10
N ALA A 157 -0.85 -15.84 11.86
CA ALA A 157 -0.76 -14.60 11.10
C ALA A 157 -2.16 -14.08 10.69
N VAL A 158 -3.09 -14.99 10.39
CA VAL A 158 -4.50 -14.65 10.12
C VAL A 158 -5.20 -14.10 11.36
N ALA A 159 -4.93 -14.68 12.53
CA ALA A 159 -5.46 -14.19 13.80
C ALA A 159 -4.90 -12.80 14.15
N ASP A 160 -3.61 -12.56 13.87
CA ASP A 160 -2.95 -11.26 14.03
C ASP A 160 -3.57 -10.19 13.12
N PHE A 161 -3.77 -10.50 11.85
CA PHE A 161 -4.48 -9.64 10.90
C PHE A 161 -5.86 -9.24 11.44
N GLN A 162 -6.66 -10.25 11.84
CA GLN A 162 -8.01 -10.02 12.33
C GLN A 162 -8.03 -9.11 13.57
N ARG A 163 -7.12 -9.36 14.52
CA ARG A 163 -7.01 -8.57 15.75
C ARG A 163 -6.62 -7.13 15.44
N HIS A 164 -5.67 -6.93 14.53
CA HIS A 164 -5.23 -5.59 14.11
C HIS A 164 -6.35 -4.82 13.43
N VAL A 165 -7.00 -5.38 12.40
CA VAL A 165 -8.09 -4.68 11.67
C VAL A 165 -9.22 -4.31 12.62
N LYS A 166 -9.69 -5.23 13.48
CA LYS A 166 -10.73 -4.94 14.49
C LYS A 166 -10.31 -3.79 15.41
N LYS A 167 -9.06 -3.84 15.92
CA LYS A 167 -8.53 -2.81 16.81
C LYS A 167 -8.51 -1.45 16.13
N GLN A 168 -7.96 -1.35 14.92
CA GLN A 168 -7.86 -0.06 14.20
C GLN A 168 -9.24 0.48 13.83
N CYS A 169 -10.15 -0.39 13.39
CA CYS A 169 -11.51 0.05 13.09
C CYS A 169 -12.24 0.59 14.32
N LYS A 170 -12.04 -0.04 15.49
CA LYS A 170 -12.60 0.45 16.75
C LYS A 170 -11.99 1.79 17.17
N LEU A 171 -10.65 1.89 17.19
CA LEU A 171 -9.94 3.09 17.65
C LEU A 171 -10.21 4.31 16.76
N HIS A 172 -10.22 4.11 15.44
CA HIS A 172 -10.38 5.19 14.46
C HIS A 172 -11.81 5.33 13.93
N ARG A 173 -12.77 4.62 14.53
CA ARG A 173 -14.21 4.66 14.15
C ARG A 173 -14.44 4.43 12.65
N ILE A 174 -13.66 3.52 12.06
CA ILE A 174 -13.78 3.18 10.64
C ILE A 174 -15.02 2.32 10.45
N LYS A 175 -15.99 2.81 9.66
CA LYS A 175 -17.19 2.05 9.29
C LYS A 175 -16.77 0.81 8.49
N HIS A 176 -17.20 -0.37 8.94
CA HIS A 176 -16.85 -1.62 8.30
C HIS A 176 -17.91 -2.71 8.52
N LYS A 177 -17.90 -3.72 7.64
CA LYS A 177 -18.62 -4.99 7.82
C LYS A 177 -17.61 -6.13 7.83
N GLU A 178 -17.62 -6.92 8.90
CA GLU A 178 -16.86 -8.17 8.99
C GLU A 178 -17.72 -9.35 8.51
N THR A 179 -17.13 -10.28 7.78
CA THR A 179 -17.75 -11.54 7.38
C THR A 179 -16.74 -12.66 7.49
N ARG A 180 -17.15 -13.78 8.06
CA ARG A 180 -16.33 -14.99 8.17
C ARG A 180 -17.02 -16.14 7.47
N GLY A 181 -16.24 -17.06 6.93
CA GLY A 181 -16.78 -18.23 6.26
C GLY A 181 -15.68 -19.19 5.83
N THR A 182 -16.05 -20.13 4.98
CA THR A 182 -15.12 -21.09 4.38
C THR A 182 -15.40 -21.13 2.89
N VAL A 183 -14.36 -21.05 2.05
CA VAL A 183 -14.48 -21.34 0.62
C VAL A 183 -14.45 -22.86 0.39
N GLY A 184 -15.37 -23.37 -0.41
CA GLY A 184 -15.52 -24.82 -0.65
C GLY A 184 -16.09 -25.59 0.55
N ARG A 185 -15.76 -26.88 0.66
CA ARG A 185 -16.29 -27.77 1.70
C ARG A 185 -15.52 -27.60 3.00
N LYS A 186 -16.24 -27.49 4.12
CA LYS A 186 -15.67 -27.35 5.47
C LYS A 186 -14.84 -28.60 5.83
N GLY A 187 -13.52 -28.45 5.85
CA GLY A 187 -12.56 -29.48 6.26
C GLY A 187 -12.10 -29.32 7.72
N ARG A 188 -11.49 -30.35 8.28
CA ARG A 188 -10.94 -30.32 9.66
C ARG A 188 -9.70 -29.42 9.81
N SER A 189 -8.98 -29.12 8.73
CA SER A 189 -7.72 -28.36 8.75
C SER A 189 -7.88 -26.83 8.79
N GLY A 190 -9.12 -26.32 8.69
CA GLY A 190 -9.37 -24.88 8.56
C GLY A 190 -8.92 -24.25 7.23
N THR A 191 -8.41 -25.05 6.30
CA THR A 191 -8.14 -24.61 4.92
C THR A 191 -9.42 -24.11 4.26
N GLY A 192 -9.34 -22.97 3.58
CA GLY A 192 -10.47 -22.27 3.00
C GLY A 192 -11.19 -21.34 3.97
N ASN A 193 -10.92 -21.39 5.28
CA ASN A 193 -11.50 -20.42 6.21
C ASN A 193 -11.03 -19.01 5.82
N PHE A 194 -11.92 -18.03 5.90
CA PHE A 194 -11.57 -16.65 5.60
C PHE A 194 -12.20 -15.68 6.58
N VAL A 195 -11.55 -14.53 6.69
CA VAL A 195 -12.13 -13.30 7.22
C VAL A 195 -12.11 -12.24 6.12
N ARG A 196 -13.23 -11.54 5.97
CA ARG A 196 -13.42 -10.45 5.02
C ARG A 196 -13.86 -9.20 5.77
N TYR A 197 -13.29 -8.06 5.41
CA TYR A 197 -13.72 -6.74 5.83
C TYR A 197 -14.12 -5.92 4.59
N SER A 198 -15.27 -5.25 4.65
CA SER A 198 -15.71 -4.26 3.66
C SER A 198 -15.74 -2.89 4.31
N PHE A 199 -15.18 -1.88 3.64
CA PHE A 199 -15.14 -0.49 4.10
C PHE A 199 -15.96 0.43 3.17
N GLY A 200 -17.11 -0.07 2.68
CA GLY A 200 -17.79 0.49 1.51
C GLY A 200 -17.36 -0.29 0.27
N GLU A 201 -16.83 0.41 -0.74
CA GLU A 201 -16.35 -0.21 -1.98
C GLU A 201 -15.13 -1.13 -1.78
N PRO A 202 -14.02 -0.73 -1.10
CA PRO A 202 -12.88 -1.62 -0.95
C PRO A 202 -13.19 -2.77 0.02
N THR A 203 -12.79 -3.97 -0.39
CA THR A 203 -12.92 -5.18 0.42
C THR A 203 -11.57 -5.87 0.56
N ILE A 204 -11.23 -6.30 1.77
CA ILE A 204 -10.05 -7.11 2.02
C ILE A 204 -10.46 -8.46 2.58
N ARG A 205 -9.94 -9.53 2.00
CA ARG A 205 -10.23 -10.91 2.42
C ARG A 205 -8.92 -11.66 2.63
N LEU A 206 -8.74 -12.26 3.80
CA LEU A 206 -7.61 -13.15 4.07
C LEU A 206 -8.13 -14.58 4.21
N ILE A 207 -7.62 -15.48 3.37
CA ILE A 207 -8.01 -16.90 3.31
C ILE A 207 -6.87 -17.75 3.89
N THR A 208 -7.21 -18.67 4.78
CA THR A 208 -6.29 -19.68 5.27
C THR A 208 -6.08 -20.76 4.20
N GLY A 209 -4.86 -20.93 3.69
CA GLY A 209 -4.62 -21.93 2.64
C GLY A 209 -3.18 -22.00 2.14
N ASP A 210 -2.94 -22.95 1.24
CA ASP A 210 -1.67 -23.08 0.52
C ASP A 210 -1.76 -22.30 -0.80
N ALA A 211 -0.90 -21.30 -0.95
CA ALA A 211 -0.79 -20.47 -2.14
C ALA A 211 -0.52 -21.26 -3.43
N ARG A 212 0.08 -22.46 -3.33
CA ARG A 212 0.29 -23.36 -4.48
C ARG A 212 -1.01 -23.99 -4.97
N LYS A 213 -2.09 -23.88 -4.19
CA LYS A 213 -3.43 -24.43 -4.46
C LYS A 213 -4.49 -23.32 -4.49
N THR A 214 -4.25 -22.25 -5.26
CA THR A 214 -5.13 -21.07 -5.32
C THR A 214 -6.48 -21.30 -5.96
N ARG A 215 -6.59 -22.12 -7.02
CA ARG A 215 -7.83 -22.33 -7.78
C ARG A 215 -9.07 -22.60 -6.91
N PRO A 216 -9.06 -23.60 -6.00
CA PRO A 216 -10.22 -23.85 -5.12
C PRO A 216 -10.45 -22.73 -4.10
N LEU A 217 -9.41 -21.96 -3.74
CA LEU A 217 -9.51 -20.89 -2.75
C LEU A 217 -10.10 -19.59 -3.34
N LEU A 218 -9.78 -19.29 -4.59
CA LEU A 218 -10.18 -18.05 -5.26
C LEU A 218 -11.50 -18.18 -6.04
N GLN A 219 -12.00 -19.40 -6.27
CA GLN A 219 -13.30 -19.67 -6.89
C GLN A 219 -13.52 -18.92 -8.23
N GLY A 220 -12.46 -18.80 -9.04
CA GLY A 220 -12.52 -18.13 -10.35
C GLY A 220 -12.43 -16.61 -10.30
N GLU A 221 -12.24 -16.00 -9.13
CA GLU A 221 -12.00 -14.56 -9.01
C GLU A 221 -10.70 -14.17 -9.73
N ARG A 222 -10.76 -13.06 -10.48
CA ARG A 222 -9.64 -12.52 -11.26
C ARG A 222 -9.06 -11.30 -10.57
N PHE A 223 -7.73 -11.18 -10.67
CA PHE A 223 -6.95 -10.11 -10.06
C PHE A 223 -6.03 -9.51 -11.13
N PRO A 224 -6.19 -8.22 -11.47
CA PRO A 224 -5.27 -7.57 -12.40
C PRO A 224 -3.87 -7.37 -11.81
N LEU A 225 -3.73 -7.40 -10.48
CA LEU A 225 -2.47 -7.23 -9.78
C LEU A 225 -2.18 -8.44 -8.88
N ILE A 226 -0.94 -8.91 -8.92
CA ILE A 226 -0.39 -9.86 -7.95
C ILE A 226 0.82 -9.18 -7.31
N VAL A 227 0.85 -9.12 -5.97
CA VAL A 227 1.93 -8.49 -5.20
C VAL A 227 2.35 -9.43 -4.08
N THR A 228 3.66 -9.64 -3.90
CA THR A 228 4.26 -10.56 -2.92
C THR A 228 5.45 -9.92 -2.24
#